data_AF-A0A2G9N5Z3-F1
#
_entry.id   AF-A0A2G9N5Z3-F1
#
_cell.length_a   1.000
_cell.length_b   1.000
_cell.length_c   1.000
_cell.angle_alpha   90.00
_cell.angle_beta   90.00
_cell.angle_gamma   90.00
#
_symmetry.space_group_name_H-M   'P 1'
#
loop_
_entity.id
_entity.type
_entity.pdbx_description
1 polymer ?
#
loop_
_entity_poly.entity_id
_entity_poly.type
_entity_poly.pdbx_seq_one_letter_code
_entity_poly.pdbx_strand_id
1 'polypeptide(L)' 'MSKKLKDMESMGKDELNKKMTELNKELIKLNAQVATGTPPKNSTSIRNMRRMIARLLMILNKKEMEEKLFGKKTEVKKA' A
#
# COMPACT_ATOMS: atom_id res chain seq x y z
N MET A 1 11.11 -9.93 -4.63
CA MET A 1 10.80 -10.04 -3.17
C MET A 1 11.84 -9.21 -2.44
N SER A 2 11.58 -8.38 -1.43
CA SER A 2 10.37 -7.77 -0.86
C SER A 2 10.91 -6.64 0.02
N LYS A 3 10.49 -5.38 -0.13
CA LYS A 3 10.56 -4.44 1.01
C LYS A 3 9.90 -5.14 2.18
N LYS A 4 10.57 -5.23 3.34
CA LYS A 4 10.06 -6.01 4.46
C LYS A 4 8.77 -5.34 4.92
N LEU A 5 7.77 -6.14 5.30
CA LEU A 5 6.51 -5.63 5.85
C LEU A 5 6.76 -4.67 7.03
N LYS A 6 7.78 -4.98 7.84
CA LYS A 6 8.26 -4.14 8.94
C LYS A 6 8.65 -2.73 8.49
N ASP A 7 9.29 -2.60 7.33
CA ASP A 7 9.70 -1.30 6.77
C ASP A 7 8.51 -0.46 6.32
N MET A 8 7.36 -1.10 6.04
CA MET A 8 6.12 -0.42 5.67
C MET A 8 5.30 -0.08 6.92
N GLU A 9 5.31 -0.92 7.95
CA GLU A 9 4.64 -0.65 9.22
C GLU A 9 5.24 0.56 9.95
N SER A 10 6.56 0.74 9.87
CA SER A 10 7.26 1.89 10.47
C SER A 10 6.98 3.24 9.81
N MET A 11 6.39 3.27 8.62
CA MET A 11 6.13 4.51 7.89
C MET A 11 4.88 5.25 8.40
N GLY A 12 4.90 6.58 8.32
CA GLY A 12 3.73 7.41 8.61
C GLY A 12 2.59 7.20 7.61
N LYS A 13 1.34 7.52 8.00
CA LYS A 13 0.17 7.43 7.09
C LYS A 13 0.37 8.25 5.81
N ASP A 14 0.92 9.46 5.94
CA ASP A 14 1.16 10.34 4.78
C ASP A 14 2.23 9.79 3.83
N GLU A 15 3.27 9.17 4.37
CA GLU A 15 4.32 8.53 3.58
C GLU A 15 3.79 7.29 2.86
N LEU A 16 2.94 6.51 3.52
CA LEU A 16 2.26 5.37 2.90
C LEU A 16 1.37 5.83 1.74
N ASN A 17 0.62 6.92 1.94
CA ASN A 17 -0.22 7.51 0.88
C ASN A 17 0.62 8.04 -0.29
N LYS A 18 1.73 8.74 -0.01
CA LYS A 18 2.66 9.21 -1.06
C LYS A 18 3.19 8.03 -1.88
N LYS A 19 3.74 7.01 -1.21
CA LYS A 19 4.23 5.78 -1.87
C LYS A 19 3.15 5.07 -2.68
N MET A 20 1.91 5.05 -2.19
CA MET A 20 0.79 4.46 -2.89
C MET A 20 0.52 5.19 -4.21
N THR A 21 0.53 6.53 -4.21
CA THR A 21 0.33 7.32 -5.43
C THR A 21 1.46 7.13 -6.43
N GLU A 22 2.71 7.02 -5.98
CA GLU A 22 3.87 6.74 -6.82
C GLU A 22 3.76 5.37 -7.50
N LEU A 23 3.47 4.32 -6.73
CA LEU A 23 3.30 2.95 -7.24
C LEU A 23 2.15 2.84 -8.24
N ASN A 24 1.05 3.57 -8.02
CA ASN A 24 -0.06 3.60 -8.98
C ASN A 24 0.36 4.28 -10.29
N LYS A 25 1.11 5.39 -10.24
CA LYS A 25 1.63 6.06 -11.44
C LYS A 25 2.56 5.14 -12.23
N GLU A 26 3.45 4.42 -11.55
CA GLU A 26 4.33 3.43 -12.18
C GLU A 26 3.54 2.28 -12.82
N LEU A 27 2.52 1.79 -12.12
CA LEU A 27 1.65 0.72 -12.63
C LEU A 27 0.91 1.16 -13.89
N ILE A 28 0.40 2.39 -13.95
CA ILE A 28 -0.27 2.94 -15.14
C ILE A 28 0.70 2.98 -16.32
N LYS A 29 1.94 3.44 -16.12
CA LYS A 29 2.97 3.47 -17.19
C LYS A 29 3.25 2.09 -17.75
N LEU A 30 3.35 1.08 -16.88
CA LEU A 30 3.59 -0.30 -17.30
C LEU A 30 2.38 -0.91 -18.00
N ASN A 31 1.17 -0.62 -17.52
CA ASN A 31 -0.05 -1.05 -18.20
C ASN A 31 -0.19 -0.39 -19.58
N ALA A 32 0.21 0.87 -19.73
CA ALA A 32 0.26 1.54 -21.02
C ALA A 32 1.24 0.86 -21.97
N GLN A 33 2.45 0.50 -21.51
CA GLN A 33 3.42 -0.26 -22.33
C GLN A 33 2.87 -1.62 -22.78
N VAL A 34 2.18 -2.33 -21.87
CA VAL A 34 1.53 -3.60 -22.20
C VAL A 34 0.41 -3.39 -23.22
N ALA A 35 -0.38 -2.33 -23.08
CA ALA A 35 -1.48 -2.01 -23.99
C ALA A 35 -0.97 -1.64 -25.39
N THR A 36 0.20 -1.00 -25.51
CA THR A 36 0.87 -0.73 -26.79
C THR A 36 1.56 -1.96 -27.40
N GLY A 37 1.36 -3.15 -26.82
CA GLY A 37 1.95 -4.40 -27.31
C GLY A 37 3.46 -4.50 -27.06
N THR A 38 4.03 -3.59 -26.27
CA THR A 38 5.46 -3.64 -25.91
C THR A 38 5.63 -4.51 -24.67
N PRO A 39 6.36 -5.63 -24.74
CA PRO A 39 6.57 -6.46 -23.57
C PRO A 39 7.34 -5.67 -22.51
N PRO A 40 6.82 -5.54 -21.28
CA PRO A 40 7.55 -4.86 -20.22
C PRO A 40 8.82 -5.67 -19.92
N LYS A 41 9.94 -4.98 -19.68
CA LYS A 41 11.25 -5.60 -19.42
C LYS A 41 11.20 -6.75 -18.40
N ASN A 42 10.29 -6.65 -17.43
CA ASN A 42 10.06 -7.65 -16.39
C ASN A 42 8.56 -7.94 -16.24
N SER A 43 8.10 -9.09 -16.71
CA SER A 43 6.69 -9.54 -16.57
C SER A 43 6.24 -9.63 -15.11
N THR A 44 7.17 -9.92 -14.19
CA THR A 44 6.89 -10.03 -12.76
C THR A 44 6.70 -8.67 -12.07
N SER A 45 7.11 -7.56 -12.71
CA SER A 45 7.05 -6.23 -12.10
C SER A 45 5.62 -5.79 -11.79
N ILE A 46 4.69 -5.97 -12.72
CA ILE A 46 3.27 -5.62 -12.54
C ILE A 46 2.69 -6.39 -11.34
N ARG A 47 2.98 -7.69 -11.25
CA ARG A 47 2.54 -8.54 -10.13
C ARG A 47 3.13 -8.07 -8.80
N ASN A 48 4.41 -7.68 -8.78
CA ASN A 48 5.07 -7.18 -7.57
C ASN A 48 4.47 -5.84 -7.13
N MET A 49 4.21 -4.91 -8.05
CA MET A 49 3.55 -3.63 -7.75
C MET A 49 2.15 -3.82 -7.18
N ARG A 50 1.32 -4.65 -7.82
CA ARG A 50 -0.03 -4.98 -7.30
C ARG A 50 0.02 -5.53 -5.87
N ARG A 51 0.98 -6.41 -5.58
CA ARG A 51 1.19 -6.96 -4.22
C ARG A 51 1.65 -5.90 -3.23
N MET A 52 2.50 -4.97 -3.65
CA MET A 52 2.95 -3.87 -2.80
C MET A 52 1.80 -2.93 -2.46
N ILE A 53 0.99 -2.54 -3.45
CA ILE A 53 -0.24 -1.74 -3.28
C ILE A 53 -1.19 -2.41 -2.29
N ALA A 54 -1.45 -3.72 -2.46
CA ALA A 54 -2.31 -4.47 -1.53
C ALA A 54 -1.78 -4.49 -0.09
N ARG A 55 -0.46 -4.60 0.11
CA ARG A 55 0.15 -4.55 1.45
C ARG A 55 0.06 -3.16 2.08
N LEU A 56 0.24 -2.10 1.30
CA LEU A 56 0.07 -0.73 1.79
C LEU A 56 -1.37 -0.49 2.27
N LEU A 57 -2.36 -0.91 1.50
CA LEU A 57 -3.77 -0.85 1.89
C LEU A 57 -4.06 -1.64 3.17
N MET A 58 -3.52 -2.85 3.26
CA MET A 58 -3.66 -3.67 4.46
C MET A 58 -3.12 -2.95 5.71
N ILE A 59 -1.95 -2.32 5.62
CA ILE A 59 -1.33 -1.60 6.74
C ILE A 59 -2.14 -0.37 7.11
N LEU A 60 -2.61 0.40 6.13
CA LEU A 60 -3.47 1.57 6.38
C LEU A 60 -4.75 1.16 7.10
N ASN A 61 -5.43 0.12 6.61
CA ASN A 61 -6.64 -0.40 7.25
C ASN A 61 -6.36 -0.95 8.66
N LYS A 62 -5.24 -1.65 8.86
CA LYS A 62 -4.82 -2.13 10.18
C LYS A 62 -4.65 -0.96 11.16
N LYS A 63 -3.93 0.09 10.76
CA LYS A 63 -3.74 1.30 11.57
C LYS A 63 -5.05 2.00 11.88
N GLU A 64 -5.95 2.11 10.90
CA GLU A 64 -7.27 2.71 11.09
C GLU A 64 -8.16 1.88 12.04
N MET A 65 -8.12 0.56 11.94
CA MET A 65 -8.85 -0.34 12.83
C MET A 65 -8.30 -0.29 14.25
N GLU A 66 -6.97 -0.26 14.41
CA GLU A 66 -6.32 -0.05 15.70
C GLU A 66 -6.76 1.28 16.32
N GLU A 67 -6.70 2.40 15.59
CA GLU A 67 -7.19 3.70 16.06
C GLU A 67 -8.66 3.66 16.48
N LYS A 68 -9.54 3.03 15.69
CA LYS A 68 -10.97 2.86 16.03
C LYS A 68 -11.16 2.02 17.30
N LEU A 69 -10.37 0.97 17.49
CA LEU A 69 -10.40 0.12 18.68
C LEU A 69 -9.89 0.87 19.92
N PHE A 70 -8.87 1.73 19.78
CA PHE A 70 -8.38 2.57 20.87
C PHE A 70 -9.35 3.72 21.21
N GLY A 71 -9.97 4.36 20.21
CA GLY A 71 -10.99 5.40 20.42
C GLY A 71 -12.23 4.88 21.15
N LYS A 72 -12.67 3.66 20.84
CA LYS A 72 -13.77 3.01 21.59
C LYS A 72 -13.41 2.70 23.05
N LYS A 73 -12.15 2.37 23.35
CA LYS A 73 -11.70 2.09 24.73
C LYS A 73 -11.72 3.33 25.63
N THR A 74 -11.52 4.52 25.07
CA THR A 74 -11.60 5.78 25.82
C THR A 74 -13.03 6.19 26.16
N GLU A 75 -14.01 5.82 25.35
CA GLU A 75 -15.43 6.09 25.63
C GLU A 75 -15.99 5.14 26.70
N VAL A 76 -15.62 3.85 26.67
CA VAL A 76 -16.09 2.86 27.66
C VAL A 76 -15.50 3.09 29.06
N LYS A 77 -14.32 3.71 29.20
CA LYS A 77 -13.73 4.04 30.50
C LYS A 77 -14.30 5.30 31.16
N LYS A 78 -15.16 6.05 30.47
CA LYS A 78 -15.80 7.27 30.98
C LYS A 78 -17.26 7.07 31.40
N ALA A 79 -17.81 5.86 31.24
CA ALA A 79 -19.16 5.48 31.64
C ALA A 79 -19.15 4.67 32.94
#